data_AF-A0A6G6K5U4-F1
#
_entry.id   AF-A0A6G6K5U4-F1
#
_cell.length_a   1.000
_cell.length_b   1.000
_cell.length_c   1.000
_cell.angle_alpha   90.00
_cell.angle_beta   90.00
_cell.angle_gamma   90.00
#
_symmetry.space_group_name_H-M   'P 1'
#
loop_
_entity.id
_entity.type
_entity.pdbx_description
1 polymer ?
#
loop_
_entity_poly.entity_id
_entity_poly.type
_entity_poly.pdbx_seq_one_letter_code
_entity_poly.pdbx_strand_id
1 'polypeptide(L)'
;MAQNAGKIDGVPFRAISSLPRRGKMSLFDFFKSQKPKAPSSPVETVPAFDPHSDYDLLSATQRDTLCESVLRQHLPLLGLTEMESRVWVDGSAPPVRRMFELQLLKGAGLKAKWGFSLDFVPHLSGRRVSWHRSNKAAMLDVVVDPKDLGQPSYLFGSARLSSGLQKLIPEALTRAVATWAKGDTYQGMLDIIREIRECNSNCFGFYNYTQLPLAYIFLSAMTGELNAADEELERYLSLHHLKEGEDAKLRKLVRDCCST
;
A
#
# COMPACT_ATOMS: atom_id res chain seq x y z
N MET A 1 -0.16 -2.39 -43.35
CA MET A 1 -1.27 -1.46 -43.09
C MET A 1 -2.29 -2.16 -42.21
N ALA A 2 -2.33 -1.83 -40.91
CA ALA A 2 -3.48 -2.02 -40.03
C ALA A 2 -3.16 -1.26 -38.74
N GLN A 3 -3.78 -0.09 -38.60
CA GLN A 3 -3.73 0.76 -37.42
C GLN A 3 -4.65 0.16 -36.35
N ASN A 4 -4.16 0.01 -35.12
CA ASN A 4 -5.01 -0.13 -33.95
C ASN A 4 -4.41 0.75 -32.84
N ALA A 5 -4.67 2.06 -32.97
CA ALA A 5 -4.46 3.02 -31.91
C ALA A 5 -5.73 3.04 -31.05
N GLY A 6 -5.67 2.40 -29.89
CA GLY A 6 -6.69 2.52 -28.86
C GLY A 6 -6.73 3.96 -28.38
N LYS A 7 -7.80 4.68 -28.74
CA LYS A 7 -8.19 5.96 -28.14
C LYS A 7 -8.28 5.77 -26.63
N ILE A 8 -7.50 6.53 -25.88
CA ILE A 8 -7.70 6.73 -24.45
C ILE A 8 -8.55 7.99 -24.39
N ASP A 9 -9.87 7.82 -24.25
CA ASP A 9 -10.77 8.95 -24.07
C ASP A 9 -10.43 9.62 -22.73
N GLY A 10 -10.09 10.91 -22.79
CA GLY A 10 -9.80 11.74 -21.64
C GLY A 10 -11.01 11.80 -20.72
N VAL A 11 -10.91 11.13 -19.58
CA VAL A 11 -11.85 11.29 -18.47
C VAL A 11 -11.39 12.52 -17.69
N PRO A 12 -12.17 13.62 -17.67
CA PRO A 12 -11.83 14.77 -16.85
C PRO A 12 -11.82 14.33 -15.38
N PHE A 13 -10.76 14.72 -14.66
CA PHE A 13 -10.65 14.55 -13.22
C PHE A 13 -11.82 15.27 -12.54
N ARG A 14 -12.90 14.55 -12.24
CA ARG A 14 -13.92 15.03 -11.33
C ARG A 14 -13.28 15.05 -9.95
N ALA A 15 -13.20 16.23 -9.35
CA ALA A 15 -12.99 16.37 -7.91
C ALA A 15 -13.84 15.30 -7.21
N ILE A 16 -13.22 14.47 -6.38
CA ILE A 16 -13.87 13.42 -5.60
C ILE A 16 -14.94 14.13 -4.77
N SER A 17 -16.18 14.10 -5.25
CA SER A 17 -17.28 14.83 -4.65
C SER A 17 -17.52 14.25 -3.27
N SER A 18 -17.48 15.13 -2.29
CA SER A 18 -17.92 14.98 -0.91
C SER A 18 -18.84 13.78 -0.66
N LEU A 19 -18.38 12.89 0.22
CA LEU A 19 -19.17 11.84 0.83
C LEU A 19 -20.54 12.40 1.29
N PRO A 20 -21.65 11.66 1.13
CA PRO A 20 -22.94 12.10 1.64
C PRO A 20 -22.85 12.25 3.16
N ARG A 21 -23.11 13.48 3.66
CA ARG A 21 -23.33 13.80 5.08
C ARG A 21 -24.60 13.10 5.58
N ARG A 22 -24.55 11.78 5.77
CA ARG A 22 -25.41 11.08 6.72
C ARG A 22 -24.68 11.09 8.05
N GLY A 23 -25.34 11.54 9.11
CA GLY A 23 -24.80 11.59 10.47
C GLY A 23 -24.12 10.27 10.81
N LYS A 24 -22.78 10.25 10.71
CA LYS A 24 -21.93 9.11 10.95
C LYS A 24 -20.84 9.61 11.86
N MET A 25 -20.76 8.99 13.03
CA MET A 25 -19.60 9.03 13.90
C MET A 25 -18.34 8.95 13.01
N SER A 26 -17.40 9.89 13.18
CA SER A 26 -16.17 9.89 12.38
C SER A 26 -15.51 8.51 12.50
N LEU A 27 -14.87 8.03 11.44
CA LEU A 27 -14.07 6.81 11.52
C LEU A 27 -12.97 6.95 12.60
N PHE A 28 -12.51 8.18 12.82
CA PHE A 28 -11.65 8.56 13.94
C PHE A 28 -12.34 8.42 15.30
N ASP A 29 -13.63 8.76 15.39
CA ASP A 29 -14.45 8.56 16.59
C ASP A 29 -14.79 7.08 16.80
N PHE A 30 -14.91 6.26 15.74
CA PHE A 30 -15.06 4.81 15.84
C PHE A 30 -13.82 4.19 16.49
N PHE A 31 -12.62 4.49 16.01
CA PHE A 31 -11.38 4.01 16.63
C PHE A 31 -11.14 4.60 18.03
N LYS A 32 -11.56 5.84 18.30
CA LYS A 32 -11.54 6.39 19.67
C LYS A 32 -12.61 5.77 20.59
N SER A 33 -13.75 5.38 20.06
CA SER A 33 -14.84 4.72 20.81
C SER A 33 -14.50 3.28 21.17
N GLN A 34 -13.60 2.67 20.39
CA GLN A 34 -12.87 1.44 20.73
C GLN A 34 -11.81 1.72 21.80
N LYS A 35 -12.14 2.52 22.83
CA LYS A 35 -11.34 2.51 24.07
C LYS A 35 -11.29 1.06 24.53
N PRO A 36 -10.11 0.47 24.75
CA PRO A 36 -10.05 -0.84 25.39
C PRO A 36 -10.82 -0.72 26.68
N LYS A 37 -11.88 -1.52 26.82
CA LYS A 37 -12.56 -1.71 28.10
C LYS A 37 -11.44 -2.00 29.10
N ALA A 38 -11.29 -1.15 30.11
CA ALA A 38 -10.24 -1.33 31.11
C ALA A 38 -10.26 -2.79 31.55
N PRO A 39 -9.14 -3.52 31.45
CA PRO A 39 -9.15 -4.93 31.81
C PRO A 39 -9.59 -5.01 33.27
N SER A 40 -10.79 -5.54 33.50
CA SER A 40 -11.31 -5.88 34.84
C SER A 40 -10.69 -7.18 35.36
N SER A 41 -9.52 -7.51 34.82
CA SER A 41 -8.73 -8.70 35.07
C SER A 41 -7.30 -8.20 35.28
N PRO A 42 -6.55 -8.79 36.23
CA PRO A 42 -5.18 -8.38 36.51
C PRO A 42 -4.42 -8.34 35.19
N VAL A 43 -3.62 -7.28 34.99
CA VAL A 43 -2.68 -7.16 33.88
C VAL A 43 -1.88 -8.46 33.86
N GLU A 44 -2.23 -9.39 32.97
CA GLU A 44 -1.39 -10.53 32.68
C GLU A 44 -0.10 -9.91 32.17
N THR A 45 0.88 -9.90 33.06
CA THR A 45 2.26 -9.57 32.74
C THR A 45 2.58 -10.37 31.50
N VAL A 46 2.79 -9.67 30.38
CA VAL A 46 3.34 -10.28 29.18
C VAL A 46 4.58 -11.04 29.65
N PRO A 47 4.61 -12.38 29.56
CA PRO A 47 5.68 -13.15 30.17
C PRO A 47 7.01 -12.62 29.66
N ALA A 48 7.94 -12.39 30.58
CA ALA A 48 9.30 -12.02 30.25
C ALA A 48 9.84 -13.00 29.21
N PHE A 49 10.60 -12.49 28.24
CA PHE A 49 11.22 -13.31 27.20
C PHE A 49 12.03 -14.43 27.85
N ASP A 50 11.50 -15.65 27.80
CA ASP A 50 12.24 -16.85 28.13
C ASP A 50 12.97 -17.31 26.86
N PRO A 51 14.31 -17.19 26.80
CA PRO A 51 15.08 -17.68 25.65
C PRO A 51 14.98 -19.21 25.48
N HIS A 52 14.39 -19.94 26.43
CA HIS A 52 14.09 -21.36 26.35
C HIS A 52 12.63 -21.68 26.03
N SER A 53 11.79 -20.68 25.67
CA SER A 53 10.43 -20.96 25.21
C SER A 53 10.50 -21.80 23.94
N ASP A 54 9.95 -23.02 23.99
CA ASP A 54 9.86 -23.91 22.83
C ASP A 54 9.21 -23.17 21.65
N TYR A 55 9.84 -23.27 20.49
CA TYR A 55 9.28 -22.77 19.24
C TYR A 55 7.98 -23.51 18.95
N ASP A 56 6.85 -22.81 19.00
CA ASP A 56 5.54 -23.30 18.57
C ASP A 56 5.21 -22.67 17.21
N LEU A 57 5.83 -23.22 16.16
CA LEU A 57 5.67 -22.71 14.81
C LEU A 57 4.27 -23.06 14.28
N LEU A 58 3.49 -22.02 13.96
CA LEU A 58 2.19 -22.21 13.34
C LEU A 58 2.31 -22.71 11.90
N SER A 59 1.43 -23.64 11.53
CA SER A 59 1.23 -23.99 10.12
C SER A 59 0.71 -22.77 9.32
N ALA A 60 0.91 -22.80 8.00
CA ALA A 60 0.41 -21.74 7.11
C ALA A 60 -1.11 -21.52 7.27
N THR A 61 -1.89 -22.60 7.35
CA THR A 61 -3.34 -22.55 7.53
C THR A 61 -3.75 -21.91 8.86
N GLN A 62 -3.10 -22.28 9.97
CA GLN A 62 -3.40 -21.69 11.29
C GLN A 62 -3.07 -20.20 11.31
N ARG A 63 -1.89 -19.82 10.81
CA ARG A 63 -1.47 -18.42 10.70
C ARG A 63 -2.45 -17.61 9.85
N ASP A 64 -2.81 -18.12 8.68
CA ASP A 64 -3.67 -17.39 7.73
C ASP A 64 -5.09 -17.25 8.29
N THR A 65 -5.63 -18.28 8.94
CA THR A 65 -6.92 -18.21 9.65
C THR A 65 -6.93 -17.12 10.72
N LEU A 66 -5.86 -17.00 11.51
CA LEU A 66 -5.73 -15.96 12.53
C LEU A 66 -5.63 -14.56 11.91
N CYS A 67 -4.83 -14.41 10.85
CA CYS A 67 -4.72 -13.14 10.12
C CYS A 67 -6.06 -12.73 9.52
N GLU A 68 -6.74 -13.63 8.82
CA GLU A 68 -8.02 -13.37 8.18
C GLU A 68 -9.10 -12.96 9.19
N SER A 69 -9.17 -13.64 10.34
CA SER A 69 -10.13 -13.31 11.40
C SER A 69 -10.01 -11.85 11.83
N VAL A 70 -8.78 -11.38 12.11
CA VAL A 70 -8.53 -10.00 12.52
C VAL A 70 -8.76 -9.02 11.36
N LEU A 71 -8.27 -9.32 10.15
CA LEU A 71 -8.41 -8.42 9.00
C LEU A 71 -9.87 -8.21 8.60
N ARG A 72 -10.68 -9.27 8.55
CA ARG A 72 -12.11 -9.22 8.20
C ARG A 72 -12.95 -8.44 9.21
N GLN A 73 -12.50 -8.34 10.46
CA GLN A 73 -13.17 -7.52 11.47
C GLN A 73 -13.08 -6.01 11.16
N HIS A 74 -12.02 -5.57 10.49
CA HIS A 74 -11.71 -4.15 10.35
C HIS A 74 -11.79 -3.62 8.91
N LEU A 75 -11.23 -4.34 7.93
CA LEU A 75 -11.03 -3.82 6.57
C LEU A 75 -12.33 -3.61 5.76
N PRO A 76 -13.35 -4.50 5.84
CA PRO A 76 -14.64 -4.24 5.19
C PRO A 76 -15.31 -2.94 5.65
N LEU A 77 -15.12 -2.54 6.92
CA LEU A 77 -15.69 -1.30 7.47
C LEU A 77 -15.09 -0.04 6.82
N LEU A 78 -13.92 -0.16 6.20
CA LEU A 78 -13.22 0.91 5.47
C LEU A 78 -13.57 0.92 3.96
N GLY A 79 -14.43 0.00 3.52
CA GLY A 79 -14.78 -0.19 2.11
C GLY A 79 -13.76 -1.02 1.33
N LEU A 80 -12.80 -1.66 2.00
CA LEU A 80 -11.84 -2.53 1.34
C LEU A 80 -12.43 -3.92 1.15
N THR A 81 -12.13 -4.51 -0.01
CA THR A 81 -12.49 -5.87 -0.40
C THR A 81 -11.24 -6.73 -0.50
N GLU A 82 -11.32 -7.97 -0.06
CA GLU A 82 -10.21 -8.90 -0.14
C GLU A 82 -10.03 -9.40 -1.58
N MET A 83 -8.84 -9.24 -2.13
CA MET A 83 -8.49 -9.72 -3.47
C MET A 83 -7.73 -11.03 -3.41
N GLU A 84 -6.79 -11.13 -2.47
CA GLU A 84 -6.00 -12.32 -2.18
C GLU A 84 -5.79 -12.41 -0.67
N SER A 85 -5.27 -13.55 -0.20
CA SER A 85 -4.97 -13.73 1.22
C SER A 85 -4.07 -12.59 1.70
N ARG A 86 -4.60 -11.78 2.63
CA ARG A 86 -3.96 -10.61 3.24
C ARG A 86 -3.80 -9.37 2.34
N VAL A 87 -4.35 -9.36 1.13
CA VAL A 87 -4.34 -8.21 0.21
C VAL A 87 -5.74 -7.66 0.04
N TRP A 88 -5.90 -6.38 0.37
CA TRP A 88 -7.19 -5.72 0.43
C TRP A 88 -7.18 -4.44 -0.38
N VAL A 89 -8.23 -4.22 -1.17
CA VAL A 89 -8.31 -3.13 -2.14
C VAL A 89 -9.67 -2.47 -2.05
N ASP A 90 -9.67 -1.14 -2.01
CA ASP A 90 -10.85 -0.33 -2.32
C ASP A 90 -10.87 -0.04 -3.82
N GLY A 91 -11.75 -0.74 -4.54
CA GLY A 91 -11.96 -0.59 -5.97
C GLY A 91 -13.01 0.43 -6.37
N SER A 92 -13.52 1.26 -5.44
CA SER A 92 -14.66 2.15 -5.69
C SER A 92 -14.33 3.39 -6.54
N ALA A 93 -13.06 3.76 -6.67
CA ALA A 93 -12.65 5.02 -7.28
C ALA A 93 -11.46 4.91 -8.27
N PRO A 94 -11.52 4.07 -9.32
CA PRO A 94 -10.51 4.10 -10.38
C PRO A 94 -10.38 5.53 -10.95
N PRO A 95 -9.17 5.99 -11.32
CA PRO A 95 -7.95 5.22 -11.54
C PRO A 95 -7.05 5.01 -10.30
N VAL A 96 -7.48 5.47 -9.11
CA VAL A 96 -6.69 5.40 -7.87
C VAL A 96 -7.35 4.46 -6.88
N ARG A 97 -6.67 3.37 -6.50
CA ARG A 97 -7.19 2.42 -5.52
C ARG A 97 -6.41 2.47 -4.23
N ARG A 98 -7.12 2.56 -3.11
CA ARG A 98 -6.52 2.43 -1.77
C ARG A 98 -6.26 0.95 -1.51
N MET A 99 -5.08 0.64 -0.97
CA MET A 99 -4.67 -0.73 -0.71
C MET A 99 -4.11 -0.90 0.69
N PHE A 100 -4.35 -2.07 1.28
CA PHE A 100 -3.75 -2.54 2.51
C PHE A 100 -3.24 -3.98 2.31
N GLU A 101 -2.02 -4.26 2.75
CA GLU A 101 -1.43 -5.60 2.69
C GLU A 101 -0.79 -5.97 4.03
N LEU A 102 -1.06 -7.19 4.49
CA LEU A 102 -0.30 -7.83 5.57
C LEU A 102 0.69 -8.85 4.96
N GLN A 103 1.95 -8.45 4.86
CA GLN A 103 3.01 -9.20 4.21
C GLN A 103 3.70 -10.18 5.17
N LEU A 104 4.02 -11.37 4.67
CA LEU A 104 4.87 -12.34 5.34
C LEU A 104 6.35 -11.99 5.11
N LEU A 105 7.12 -11.90 6.19
CA LEU A 105 8.55 -11.65 6.15
C LEU A 105 9.35 -12.96 6.25
N LYS A 106 10.55 -12.96 5.68
CA LYS A 106 11.56 -13.98 5.99
C LYS A 106 11.85 -13.93 7.50
N GLY A 107 11.99 -15.10 8.13
CA GLY A 107 12.16 -15.19 9.60
C GLY A 107 10.85 -15.20 10.39
N ALA A 108 9.74 -15.53 9.74
CA ALA A 108 8.45 -15.77 10.38
C ALA A 108 7.83 -14.57 11.12
N GLY A 109 8.03 -13.37 10.55
CA GLY A 109 7.36 -12.13 10.93
C GLY A 109 6.22 -11.78 9.98
N LEU A 110 5.33 -10.91 10.45
CA LEU A 110 4.28 -10.26 9.66
C LEU A 110 4.48 -8.75 9.69
N LYS A 111 4.17 -8.09 8.58
CA LYS A 111 4.29 -6.64 8.47
C LYS A 111 3.12 -6.03 7.72
N ALA A 112 2.55 -4.96 8.26
CA ALA A 112 1.52 -4.20 7.57
C ALA A 112 2.15 -3.11 6.69
N LYS A 113 1.66 -2.99 5.46
CA LYS A 113 1.95 -1.90 4.53
C LYS A 113 0.67 -1.46 3.81
N TRP A 114 0.65 -0.24 3.31
CA TRP A 114 -0.52 0.32 2.66
C TRP A 114 -0.13 1.39 1.65
N GLY A 115 -1.12 1.91 0.94
CA GLY A 115 -0.93 3.04 0.04
C GLY A 115 -1.88 2.96 -1.14
N PHE A 116 -1.35 3.18 -2.35
CA PHE A 116 -2.16 3.40 -3.54
C PHE A 116 -1.69 2.57 -4.74
N SER A 117 -2.63 2.08 -5.53
CA SER A 117 -2.43 1.57 -6.89
C SER A 117 -3.00 2.55 -7.91
N LEU A 118 -2.28 2.76 -9.01
CA LEU A 118 -2.51 3.82 -9.99
C LEU A 118 -2.59 3.24 -11.41
N ASP A 119 -3.77 3.28 -12.03
CA ASP A 119 -3.99 2.67 -13.37
C ASP A 119 -3.13 3.22 -14.50
N PHE A 120 -2.59 4.42 -14.29
CA PHE A 120 -1.73 5.15 -15.21
C PHE A 120 -0.24 4.92 -14.95
N VAL A 121 0.13 4.27 -13.85
CA VAL A 121 1.53 3.87 -13.58
C VAL A 121 1.73 2.43 -14.08
N PRO A 122 2.63 2.20 -15.05
CA PRO A 122 2.94 0.85 -15.47
C PRO A 122 3.87 0.18 -14.45
N HIS A 123 3.96 -1.15 -14.52
CA HIS A 123 4.96 -1.93 -13.82
C HIS A 123 5.88 -2.69 -14.79
N LEU A 124 7.00 -3.20 -14.29
CA LEU A 124 7.90 -4.04 -15.06
C LEU A 124 7.60 -5.52 -14.82
N SER A 125 7.23 -6.23 -15.88
CA SER A 125 7.09 -7.69 -15.89
C SER A 125 8.08 -8.31 -16.87
N GLY A 126 9.07 -9.05 -16.36
CA GLY A 126 10.11 -9.68 -17.21
C GLY A 126 10.84 -8.69 -18.13
N ARG A 127 11.18 -7.49 -17.61
CA ARG A 127 11.81 -6.37 -18.32
C ARG A 127 10.93 -5.72 -19.41
N ARG A 128 9.61 -5.93 -19.37
CA ARG A 128 8.63 -5.28 -20.25
C ARG A 128 7.67 -4.42 -19.44
N VAL A 129 7.23 -3.31 -20.03
CA VAL A 129 6.21 -2.42 -19.45
C VAL A 129 4.85 -3.10 -19.56
N SER A 130 4.19 -3.27 -18.41
CA SER A 130 2.90 -3.95 -18.21
C SER A 130 1.97 -3.11 -17.33
N TRP A 131 0.69 -3.46 -17.28
CA TRP A 131 -0.37 -2.68 -16.63
C TRP A 131 -1.13 -3.49 -15.58
N HIS A 132 -1.59 -2.85 -14.50
CA HIS A 132 -2.36 -3.49 -13.42
C HIS A 132 -3.73 -2.81 -13.17
N ARG A 133 -4.56 -2.67 -14.21
CA ARG A 133 -5.77 -1.82 -14.15
C ARG A 133 -7.02 -2.42 -13.50
N SER A 134 -6.89 -3.57 -12.84
CA SER A 134 -8.02 -4.26 -12.23
C SER A 134 -7.77 -4.46 -10.74
N ASN A 135 -8.83 -4.54 -9.93
CA ASN A 135 -8.67 -4.75 -8.48
C ASN A 135 -7.83 -6.01 -8.18
N LYS A 136 -8.00 -7.07 -8.97
CA LYS A 136 -7.24 -8.32 -8.84
C LYS A 136 -5.76 -8.17 -9.18
N ALA A 137 -5.42 -7.29 -10.12
CA ALA A 137 -4.05 -7.06 -10.54
C ALA A 137 -3.35 -5.94 -9.75
N ALA A 138 -4.12 -5.16 -8.97
CA ALA A 138 -3.65 -3.97 -8.28
C ALA A 138 -2.43 -4.27 -7.42
N MET A 139 -1.46 -3.36 -7.43
CA MET A 139 -0.25 -3.43 -6.62
C MET A 139 0.08 -2.06 -6.05
N LEU A 140 0.84 -2.03 -4.97
CA LEU A 140 1.22 -0.78 -4.31
C LEU A 140 2.29 -0.04 -5.14
N ASP A 141 1.86 1.01 -5.84
CA ASP A 141 2.74 1.94 -6.56
C ASP A 141 3.32 2.97 -5.61
N VAL A 142 2.43 3.60 -4.83
CA VAL A 142 2.80 4.45 -3.70
C VAL A 142 2.71 3.57 -2.45
N VAL A 143 3.86 3.09 -1.97
CA VAL A 143 3.94 2.17 -0.83
C VAL A 143 4.45 2.88 0.43
N VAL A 144 3.64 2.85 1.48
CA VAL A 144 4.04 3.20 2.85
C VAL A 144 4.28 1.89 3.60
N ASP A 145 5.53 1.71 4.03
CA ASP A 145 6.04 0.48 4.62
C ASP A 145 6.88 0.79 5.88
N PRO A 146 6.25 1.30 6.95
CA PRO A 146 6.96 1.97 8.05
C PRO A 146 7.95 1.04 8.76
N LYS A 147 9.09 1.61 9.17
CA LYS A 147 10.14 0.87 9.89
C LYS A 147 9.91 0.74 11.39
N ASP A 148 9.09 1.62 11.96
CA ASP A 148 8.82 1.72 13.40
C ASP A 148 7.61 0.86 13.83
N LEU A 149 6.87 0.29 12.88
CA LEU A 149 5.69 -0.51 13.16
C LEU A 149 6.08 -1.92 13.62
N GLY A 150 5.39 -2.42 14.65
CA GLY A 150 5.64 -3.74 15.23
C GLY A 150 5.48 -4.88 14.21
N GLN A 151 6.25 -5.95 14.39
CA GLN A 151 6.25 -7.13 13.51
C GLN A 151 5.91 -8.40 14.31
N PRO A 152 4.62 -8.76 14.44
CA PRO A 152 4.20 -9.98 15.10
C PRO A 152 4.87 -11.21 14.47
N SER A 153 5.39 -12.10 15.31
CA SER A 153 5.97 -13.36 14.85
C SER A 153 5.00 -14.51 15.06
N TYR A 154 5.02 -15.46 14.13
CA TYR A 154 4.25 -16.70 14.20
C TYR A 154 5.10 -17.91 14.63
N LEU A 155 6.29 -17.67 15.21
CA LEU A 155 7.19 -18.68 15.79
C LEU A 155 6.81 -19.15 17.19
N PHE A 156 5.95 -18.39 17.87
CA PHE A 156 5.72 -18.51 19.30
C PHE A 156 4.24 -18.78 19.62
N GLY A 157 3.58 -19.56 18.76
CA GLY A 157 2.21 -20.01 18.93
C GLY A 157 1.13 -18.98 18.61
N SER A 158 -0.11 -19.46 18.65
CA SER A 158 -1.32 -18.73 18.24
C SER A 158 -1.63 -17.55 19.16
N ALA A 159 -1.43 -17.71 20.47
CA ALA A 159 -1.71 -16.67 21.46
C ALA A 159 -0.84 -15.42 21.25
N ARG A 160 0.48 -15.61 21.02
CA ARG A 160 1.41 -14.50 20.81
C ARG A 160 1.18 -13.82 19.47
N LEU A 161 0.93 -14.59 18.41
CA LEU A 161 0.56 -14.02 17.11
C LEU A 161 -0.72 -13.19 17.23
N SER A 162 -1.76 -13.73 17.85
CA SER A 162 -3.06 -13.05 18.00
C SER A 162 -2.92 -11.75 18.79
N SER A 163 -2.21 -11.76 19.92
CA SER A 163 -1.93 -10.55 20.70
C SER A 163 -1.15 -9.51 19.89
N GLY A 164 -0.17 -9.95 19.10
CA GLY A 164 0.58 -9.07 18.20
C GLY A 164 -0.30 -8.45 17.11
N LEU A 165 -1.16 -9.24 16.47
CA LEU A 165 -2.08 -8.76 15.43
C LEU A 165 -3.11 -7.76 15.99
N GLN A 166 -3.66 -8.03 17.17
CA GLN A 166 -4.62 -7.12 17.84
C GLN A 166 -4.01 -5.76 18.20
N LYS A 167 -2.68 -5.69 18.35
CA LYS A 167 -1.96 -4.40 18.51
C LYS A 167 -1.62 -3.77 17.17
N LEU A 168 -1.04 -4.56 16.26
CA LEU A 168 -0.56 -4.11 14.95
C LEU A 168 -1.67 -3.54 14.09
N ILE A 169 -2.78 -4.27 13.92
CA ILE A 169 -3.79 -3.94 12.91
C ILE A 169 -4.49 -2.60 13.21
N PRO A 170 -4.99 -2.32 14.42
CA PRO A 170 -5.60 -1.01 14.71
C PRO A 170 -4.65 0.17 14.51
N GLU A 171 -3.38 0.01 14.90
CA GLU A 171 -2.36 1.05 14.71
C GLU A 171 -2.08 1.28 13.21
N ALA A 172 -1.85 0.20 12.47
CA ALA A 172 -1.59 0.24 11.03
C ALA A 172 -2.76 0.90 10.28
N LEU A 173 -4.00 0.54 10.61
CA LEU A 173 -5.20 1.09 9.97
C LEU A 173 -5.41 2.56 10.30
N THR A 174 -5.13 2.98 11.53
CA THR A 174 -5.18 4.40 11.91
C THR A 174 -4.23 5.23 11.04
N ARG A 175 -2.99 4.75 10.89
CA ARG A 175 -1.99 5.40 10.04
C ARG A 175 -2.37 5.31 8.55
N ALA A 176 -2.87 4.17 8.09
CA ALA A 176 -3.32 3.99 6.70
C ALA A 176 -4.44 4.93 6.30
N VAL A 177 -5.45 5.11 7.16
CA VAL A 177 -6.54 6.07 6.91
C VAL A 177 -6.01 7.50 6.83
N ALA A 178 -5.06 7.89 7.68
CA ALA A 178 -4.42 9.20 7.60
C ALA A 178 -3.61 9.37 6.31
N THR A 179 -2.85 8.35 5.90
CA THR A 179 -2.14 8.33 4.61
C THR A 179 -3.10 8.46 3.42
N TRP A 180 -4.20 7.71 3.43
CA TRP A 180 -5.19 7.77 2.35
C TRP A 180 -5.87 9.13 2.25
N ALA A 181 -6.11 9.79 3.38
CA ALA A 181 -6.61 11.15 3.40
C ALA A 181 -5.57 12.16 2.88
N LYS A 182 -4.29 11.98 3.22
CA LYS A 182 -3.19 12.83 2.71
C LYS A 182 -2.99 12.67 1.20
N GLY A 183 -3.16 11.46 0.67
CA GLY A 183 -3.01 11.15 -0.76
C GLY A 183 -4.31 11.15 -1.54
N ASP A 184 -5.29 11.98 -1.16
CA ASP A 184 -6.55 12.14 -1.89
C ASP A 184 -6.39 12.86 -3.25
N THR A 185 -5.22 13.46 -3.48
CA THR A 185 -4.81 14.15 -4.70
C THR A 185 -3.50 13.60 -5.24
N TYR A 186 -3.22 13.82 -6.53
CA TYR A 186 -1.92 13.47 -7.13
C TYR A 186 -0.75 14.18 -6.44
N GLN A 187 -0.92 15.46 -6.10
CA GLN A 187 0.08 16.20 -5.33
C GLN A 187 0.30 15.59 -3.96
N GLY A 188 -0.76 15.25 -3.22
CA GLY A 188 -0.65 14.61 -1.91
C GLY A 188 0.05 13.25 -1.95
N MET A 189 -0.20 12.45 -2.98
CA MET A 189 0.54 11.20 -3.21
C MET A 189 2.01 11.45 -3.55
N LEU A 190 2.33 12.43 -4.38
CA LEU A 190 3.70 12.83 -4.67
C LEU A 190 4.44 13.28 -3.40
N ASP A 191 3.78 14.05 -2.53
CA ASP A 191 4.34 14.52 -1.27
C ASP A 191 4.59 13.37 -0.28
N ILE A 192 3.74 12.33 -0.28
CA ILE A 192 4.01 11.09 0.48
C ILE A 192 5.30 10.42 -0.02
N ILE A 193 5.49 10.33 -1.34
CA ILE A 193 6.71 9.73 -1.90
C ILE A 193 7.96 10.53 -1.53
N ARG A 194 7.88 11.87 -1.58
CA ARG A 194 8.97 12.76 -1.17
C ARG A 194 9.35 12.56 0.30
N GLU A 195 8.36 12.50 1.19
CA GLU A 195 8.57 12.22 2.60
C GLU A 195 9.29 10.86 2.80
N ILE A 196 8.87 9.82 2.08
CA ILE A 196 9.55 8.52 2.13
C ILE A 196 11.01 8.64 1.68
N ARG A 197 11.26 9.36 0.58
CA ARG A 197 12.59 9.53 -0.01
C ARG A 197 13.52 10.34 0.89
N GLU A 198 13.02 11.42 1.49
CA GLU A 198 13.80 12.37 2.29
C GLU A 198 14.01 11.89 3.73
N CYS A 199 12.96 11.35 4.36
CA CYS A 199 13.02 10.93 5.76
C CYS A 199 13.42 9.46 5.95
N ASN A 200 13.50 8.68 4.87
CA ASN A 200 13.74 7.24 4.90
C ASN A 200 12.81 6.55 5.92
N SER A 201 11.51 6.87 5.83
CA SER A 201 10.47 6.42 6.76
C SER A 201 10.06 4.95 6.54
N ASN A 202 10.27 4.46 5.31
CA ASN A 202 10.06 3.06 4.96
C ASN A 202 11.21 2.16 5.46
N CYS A 203 10.97 0.84 5.48
CA CYS A 203 11.99 -0.14 5.86
C CYS A 203 13.16 -0.21 4.88
N PHE A 204 12.89 -0.03 3.60
CA PHE A 204 13.93 0.01 2.58
C PHE A 204 14.06 1.43 2.02
N GLY A 205 15.25 1.76 1.52
CA GLY A 205 15.45 3.01 0.79
C GLY A 205 14.58 3.08 -0.47
N PHE A 206 14.30 4.30 -0.94
CA PHE A 206 13.44 4.59 -2.08
C PHE A 206 13.67 3.70 -3.31
N TYR A 207 14.92 3.54 -3.76
CA TYR A 207 15.27 2.74 -4.94
C TYR A 207 15.19 1.22 -4.76
N ASN A 208 14.97 0.74 -3.52
CA ASN A 208 14.75 -0.69 -3.28
C ASN A 208 13.30 -1.11 -3.56
N TYR A 209 12.38 -0.16 -3.73
CA TYR A 209 11.03 -0.42 -4.21
C TYR A 209 10.98 -0.19 -5.71
N THR A 210 10.67 -1.21 -6.51
CA THR A 210 10.65 -1.06 -7.98
C THR A 210 9.55 -0.11 -8.48
N GLN A 211 8.39 -0.09 -7.81
CA GLN A 211 7.24 0.73 -8.24
C GLN A 211 7.31 2.17 -7.72
N LEU A 212 7.95 2.43 -6.59
CA LEU A 212 7.92 3.75 -5.95
C LEU A 212 8.59 4.85 -6.81
N PRO A 213 9.75 4.62 -7.46
CA PRO A 213 10.30 5.54 -8.44
C PRO A 213 9.44 5.73 -9.68
N LEU A 214 8.81 4.66 -10.19
CA LEU A 214 7.87 4.77 -11.32
C LEU A 214 6.67 5.64 -10.95
N ALA A 215 6.09 5.43 -9.77
CA ALA A 215 5.00 6.26 -9.27
C ALA A 215 5.44 7.73 -9.15
N TYR A 216 6.65 8.00 -8.65
CA TYR A 216 7.21 9.35 -8.58
C TYR A 216 7.30 10.02 -9.95
N ILE A 217 7.83 9.31 -10.96
CA ILE A 217 7.98 9.83 -12.33
C ILE A 217 6.61 10.25 -12.89
N PHE A 218 5.63 9.34 -12.83
CA PHE A 218 4.31 9.57 -13.42
C PHE A 218 3.51 10.61 -12.65
N LEU A 219 3.56 10.62 -11.31
CA LEU A 219 2.91 11.65 -10.52
C LEU A 219 3.55 13.02 -10.74
N SER A 220 4.88 13.11 -10.82
CA SER A 220 5.57 14.37 -11.16
C SER A 220 5.13 14.90 -12.52
N ALA A 221 5.02 14.03 -13.53
CA ALA A 221 4.51 14.43 -14.84
C ALA A 221 3.06 14.93 -14.76
N MET A 222 2.19 14.21 -14.05
CA MET A 222 0.78 14.58 -13.86
C MET A 222 0.57 15.86 -13.03
N THR A 223 1.51 16.22 -12.17
CA THR A 223 1.46 17.49 -11.42
C THR A 223 2.19 18.64 -12.13
N GLY A 224 2.70 18.42 -13.35
CA GLY A 224 3.38 19.43 -14.17
C GLY A 224 4.87 19.61 -13.85
N GLU A 225 5.45 18.77 -13.00
CA GLU A 225 6.88 18.78 -12.64
C GLU A 225 7.73 17.97 -13.62
N LEU A 226 7.71 18.38 -14.89
CA LEU A 226 8.29 17.61 -16.00
C LEU A 226 9.78 17.37 -15.86
N ASN A 227 10.53 18.38 -15.40
CA ASN A 227 11.97 18.24 -15.20
C ASN A 227 12.28 17.17 -14.15
N ALA A 228 11.53 17.14 -13.04
CA ALA A 228 11.70 16.13 -12.00
C ALA A 228 11.32 14.73 -12.50
N ALA A 229 10.26 14.63 -13.32
CA ALA A 229 9.85 13.39 -13.95
C ALA A 229 10.93 12.85 -14.91
N ASP A 230 11.48 13.69 -15.78
CA ASP A 230 12.51 13.32 -16.75
C ASP A 230 13.82 12.92 -16.06
N GLU A 231 14.28 13.70 -15.08
CA GLU A 231 15.49 13.37 -14.31
C GLU A 231 15.38 12.03 -13.60
N GLU A 232 14.23 11.76 -12.97
CA GLU A 232 14.01 10.50 -12.28
C GLU A 232 13.83 9.34 -13.27
N LEU A 233 13.24 9.58 -14.45
CA LEU A 233 13.13 8.58 -15.50
C LEU A 233 14.50 8.15 -16.03
N GLU A 234 15.40 9.09 -16.30
CA GLU A 234 16.78 8.76 -16.72
C GLU A 234 17.47 7.89 -15.67
N ARG A 235 17.34 8.28 -14.40
CA ARG A 235 17.93 7.51 -13.30
C ARG A 235 17.32 6.13 -13.22
N TYR A 236 15.99 6.01 -13.34
CA TYR A 236 15.30 4.73 -13.34
C TYR A 236 15.77 3.82 -14.47
N LEU A 237 15.85 4.33 -15.70
CA LEU A 237 16.33 3.58 -16.87
C LEU A 237 17.81 3.16 -16.71
N SER A 238 18.63 3.96 -16.03
CA SER A 238 20.03 3.61 -15.75
C SER A 238 20.16 2.43 -14.79
N LEU A 239 19.20 2.26 -13.88
CA LEU A 239 19.17 1.17 -12.89
C LEU A 239 18.48 -0.10 -13.41
N HIS A 240 17.65 0.02 -14.46
CA HIS A 240 16.83 -1.07 -14.95
C HIS A 240 17.13 -1.40 -16.41
N HIS A 241 17.70 -2.59 -16.66
CA HIS A 241 17.91 -3.10 -18.01
C HIS A 241 16.59 -3.58 -18.63
N LEU A 242 15.91 -2.68 -19.35
CA LEU A 242 14.69 -2.99 -20.10
C LEU A 242 14.99 -3.74 -21.40
N LYS A 243 13.98 -4.40 -21.97
CA LYS A 243 14.08 -4.94 -23.35
C LYS A 243 14.10 -3.79 -24.36
N GLU A 244 14.67 -4.07 -25.53
CA GLU A 244 14.76 -3.12 -26.64
C GLU A 244 13.40 -2.47 -26.95
N GLY A 245 13.38 -1.14 -27.02
CA GLY A 245 12.19 -0.33 -27.32
C GLY A 245 11.23 -0.08 -26.15
N GLU A 246 11.39 -0.77 -25.02
CA GLU A 246 10.55 -0.54 -23.83
C GLU A 246 10.92 0.77 -23.11
N ASP A 247 12.16 1.24 -23.25
CA ASP A 247 12.61 2.55 -22.77
C ASP A 247 11.93 3.70 -23.54
N ALA A 248 11.93 3.63 -24.87
CA ALA A 248 11.24 4.59 -25.73
C ALA A 248 9.73 4.60 -25.46
N LYS A 249 9.14 3.42 -25.25
CA LYS A 249 7.75 3.27 -24.83
C LYS A 249 7.47 3.94 -23.49
N LEU A 250 8.32 3.72 -22.47
CA LEU A 250 8.14 4.33 -21.15
C LEU A 250 8.26 5.86 -21.21
N ARG A 251 9.24 6.39 -21.96
CA ARG A 251 9.41 7.83 -22.21
C ARG A 251 8.18 8.44 -22.87
N LYS A 252 7.60 7.73 -23.83
CA LYS A 252 6.38 8.18 -24.50
C LYS A 252 5.22 8.25 -23.49
N LEU A 253 5.04 7.24 -22.66
CA LEU A 253 3.97 7.21 -21.66
C LEU A 253 4.04 8.40 -20.69
N VAL A 254 5.24 8.75 -20.19
CA VAL A 254 5.41 9.90 -19.28
C VAL A 254 5.01 11.21 -19.96
N ARG A 255 5.39 11.41 -21.23
CA ARG A 255 4.98 12.60 -22.00
C ARG A 255 3.49 12.65 -22.27
N ASP A 256 2.89 11.50 -22.58
CA ASP A 256 1.45 11.41 -22.87
C ASP A 256 0.61 11.78 -21.62
N CYS A 257 1.11 11.51 -20.39
CA CYS A 257 0.47 11.95 -19.15
C CYS A 257 0.37 13.47 -18.96
N CYS A 258 1.15 14.25 -19.71
CA CYS A 258 1.18 15.72 -19.62
C CYS A 258 0.12 16.39 -20.51
N SER A 259 -0.50 15.63 -21.43
CA SER A 259 -1.38 16.15 -22.47
C SER A 259 -2.87 16.03 -22.16
N THR A 260 -3.22 15.54 -20.97
CA THR A 260 -4.58 15.28 -20.49
C THR A 260 -4.94 16.16 -19.30
#